data_AF-A0A0S4TUG8-F1
#
_entry.id   AF-A0A0S4TUG8-F1
#
_cell.length_a   1.000
_cell.length_b   1.000
_cell.length_c   1.000
_cell.angle_alpha   90.00
_cell.angle_beta   90.00
_cell.angle_gamma   90.00
#
_symmetry.space_group_name_H-M   'P 1'
#
loop_
_entity.id
_entity.type
_entity.pdbx_description
1 polymer ?
#
loop_
_entity_poly.entity_id
_entity_poly.type
_entity_poly.pdbx_seq_one_letter_code
_entity_poly.pdbx_strand_id
1 'polypeptide(L)' 'MTDDGTLALEIQGFLLEMYGTEVSPDFINTVTDAVIAEVREWQQRPLEALYPVVFFDALRVQIRDKAWSGARRSTWC' A
#
# COMPACT_ATOMS: atom_id res chain seq x y z
N MET A 1 6.61 5.21 -15.23
CA MET A 1 7.26 3.90 -15.33
C MET A 1 8.36 3.94 -14.30
N THR A 2 8.19 3.59 -13.03
CA THR A 2 7.16 2.92 -12.20
C THR A 2 7.45 3.47 -10.78
N ASP A 3 6.43 3.86 -10.00
CA ASP A 3 6.62 4.44 -8.64
C ASP A 3 6.61 3.34 -7.55
N ASP A 4 6.47 2.11 -7.99
CA ASP A 4 6.30 0.86 -7.25
C ASP A 4 7.63 0.18 -6.87
N GLY A 5 8.77 0.83 -7.16
CA GLY A 5 10.09 0.22 -7.03
C GLY A 5 10.72 0.28 -5.64
N THR A 6 10.38 1.24 -4.77
CA THR A 6 11.23 1.52 -3.61
C THR A 6 11.11 0.45 -2.51
N LEU A 7 9.90 0.07 -2.11
CA LEU A 7 9.69 -0.89 -1.01
C LEU A 7 10.04 -2.34 -1.42
N ALA A 8 9.63 -2.77 -2.60
CA ALA A 8 9.89 -4.15 -3.05
C ALA A 8 11.40 -4.42 -3.25
N LEU A 9 12.15 -3.41 -3.71
CA LEU A 9 13.62 -3.49 -3.80
C LEU A 9 14.28 -3.49 -2.41
N GLU A 10 13.77 -2.72 -1.46
CA GLU A 10 14.25 -2.74 -0.07
C GLU A 10 14.02 -4.11 0.59
N ILE A 11 12.84 -4.69 0.42
CA ILE A 11 12.51 -6.03 0.94
C ILE A 11 13.40 -7.09 0.29
N GLN A 12 13.63 -7.01 -1.02
CA GLN A 12 14.55 -7.90 -1.72
C GLN A 12 15.96 -7.84 -1.12
N GLY A 13 16.50 -6.63 -0.90
CA GLY A 13 17.81 -6.44 -0.29
C GLY A 13 17.90 -7.05 1.11
N PHE A 14 16.87 -6.83 1.94
CA PHE A 14 16.79 -7.43 3.27
C PHE A 14 16.77 -8.96 3.25
N LEU A 15 16.00 -9.56 2.33
CA LEU A 15 15.92 -11.02 2.20
C LEU A 15 17.23 -11.64 1.72
N LEU A 16 17.97 -10.93 0.87
CA LEU A 16 19.29 -11.34 0.42
C LEU A 16 20.30 -11.28 1.55
N GLU A 17 20.32 -10.20 2.34
CA GLU A 17 21.26 -10.02 3.45
C GLU A 17 21.02 -11.01 4.59
N MET A 18 19.76 -11.19 5.01
CA MET A 18 19.42 -12.01 6.16
C MET A 18 19.38 -13.51 5.85
N TYR A 19 18.92 -13.88 4.65
CA TYR A 19 18.59 -15.26 4.30
C TYR A 19 19.31 -15.78 3.04
N GLY A 20 20.15 -14.96 2.40
CA GLY A 20 20.86 -15.34 1.16
C GLY A 20 19.92 -15.70 0.00
N THR A 21 18.64 -15.30 0.09
CA THR A 21 17.60 -15.71 -0.85
C THR A 21 17.33 -14.58 -1.84
N GLU A 22 17.49 -14.87 -3.12
CA GLU A 22 17.18 -13.92 -4.20
C GLU A 22 15.72 -14.11 -4.65
N VAL A 23 14.91 -13.07 -4.49
CA VAL A 23 13.50 -13.04 -4.93
C VAL A 23 13.27 -11.84 -5.83
N SER A 24 12.48 -11.99 -6.89
CA SER A 24 12.17 -10.86 -7.78
C SER A 24 11.21 -9.85 -7.10
N PRO A 25 11.30 -8.54 -7.40
CA PRO A 25 10.36 -7.54 -6.88
C PRO A 25 8.90 -7.84 -7.26
N ASP A 26 8.68 -8.36 -8.48
CA ASP A 26 7.34 -8.75 -8.96
C ASP A 26 6.74 -9.90 -8.13
N PHE A 27 7.58 -10.83 -7.67
CA PHE A 27 7.15 -11.90 -6.77
C PHE A 27 6.72 -11.35 -5.40
N ILE A 28 7.46 -10.39 -4.85
CA ILE A 28 7.10 -9.71 -3.59
C ILE A 28 5.73 -9.01 -3.75
N ASN A 29 5.50 -8.32 -4.87
CA ASN A 29 4.21 -7.69 -5.15
C ASN A 29 3.08 -8.71 -5.27
N THR A 30 3.30 -9.82 -5.99
CA THR A 30 2.31 -10.90 -6.15
C THR A 30 1.89 -11.50 -4.80
N VAL A 31 2.86 -11.75 -3.92
CA VAL A 31 2.60 -12.26 -2.57
C VAL A 31 1.85 -11.23 -1.74
N THR A 32 2.21 -9.95 -1.85
CA THR A 32 1.54 -8.85 -1.12
C THR A 32 0.09 -8.66 -1.59
N ASP A 33 -0.16 -8.79 -2.90
CA ASP A 33 -1.50 -8.70 -3.49
C ASP A 33 -2.42 -9.84 -3.03
N ALA A 34 -1.87 -11.02 -2.70
CA ALA A 34 -2.66 -12.16 -2.23
C ALA A 34 -3.38 -11.87 -0.91
N VAL A 35 -2.86 -10.97 -0.07
CA VAL A 35 -3.45 -10.61 1.23
C VAL A 35 -4.66 -9.68 1.09
N ILE A 36 -4.85 -9.05 -0.07
CA ILE A 36 -5.94 -8.10 -0.31
C ILE A 36 -7.33 -8.74 -0.09
N ALA A 37 -7.49 -10.03 -0.40
CA ALA A 37 -8.74 -10.74 -0.15
C ALA A 37 -9.08 -10.82 1.36
N GLU A 38 -8.10 -11.18 2.19
CA GLU A 38 -8.25 -11.25 3.64
C GLU A 38 -8.51 -9.87 4.27
N VAL A 39 -7.85 -8.82 3.75
CA VAL A 39 -8.09 -7.44 4.19
C VAL A 39 -9.56 -7.03 3.95
N ARG A 40 -10.13 -7.41 2.80
CA ARG A 40 -11.55 -7.14 2.50
C ARG A 40 -12.49 -7.86 3.46
N GLU A 41 -12.20 -9.12 3.78
CA GLU A 41 -12.98 -9.87 4.76
C GLU A 41 -12.89 -9.23 6.15
N TRP A 42 -11.70 -8.77 6.55
CA TRP A 42 -11.50 -8.06 7.80
C TRP A 42 -12.32 -6.76 7.87
N GLN A 43 -12.37 -6.00 6.77
CA GLN A 43 -13.17 -4.77 6.66
C GLN A 43 -14.69 -5.01 6.75
N GLN A 44 -15.17 -6.20 6.38
CA GLN A 44 -16.60 -6.54 6.37
C GLN A 44 -17.12 -7.13 7.68
N ARG A 45 -16.26 -7.28 8.70
CA ARG A 45 -16.66 -7.88 9.97
C ARG A 45 -17.72 -7.01 10.66
N PRO A 46 -18.84 -7.60 11.14
CA PRO A 46 -19.88 -6.85 11.79
C PRO A 46 -19.33 -6.22 13.07
N LEU A 47 -19.58 -4.93 13.22
CA LEU A 47 -19.30 -4.19 14.44
C LEU A 47 -20.37 -4.49 15.49
N GLU A 48 -20.03 -4.35 16.77
CA GLU A 48 -21.01 -4.46 17.85
C GLU A 48 -22.05 -3.32 17.80
N ALA A 49 -23.22 -3.54 18.40
CA ALA A 49 -24.32 -2.58 18.27
C ALA A 49 -24.09 -1.24 19.00
N LEU A 50 -23.12 -1.16 19.93
CA LEU A 50 -22.94 0.00 20.80
C LEU A 50 -21.45 0.36 20.97
N TYR A 51 -21.07 1.54 20.48
CA TYR A 51 -19.77 2.16 20.75
C TYR A 51 -20.00 3.56 21.35
N PRO A 52 -19.94 3.72 22.68
CA PRO A 52 -20.23 5.00 23.35
C PRO A 52 -19.31 6.16 22.95
N VAL A 53 -18.09 5.85 22.48
CA VAL A 53 -17.10 6.82 21.99
C VAL A 53 -16.41 6.25 20.76
N VAL A 54 -16.28 7.05 19.70
CA VAL A 54 -15.58 6.70 18.46
C VAL A 54 -14.58 7.82 18.13
N PHE A 55 -13.35 7.43 17.80
CA PHE A 55 -12.31 8.36 17.35
C PHE A 55 -12.11 8.20 15.85
N PHE A 56 -12.00 9.32 15.14
CA PHE A 56 -11.65 9.35 13.73
C PHE A 56 -10.25 9.94 13.58
N ASP A 57 -9.42 9.28 12.79
CA ASP A 57 -8.11 9.79 12.37
C ASP A 57 -8.09 9.96 10.85
N ALA A 58 -7.27 10.90 10.37
CA ALA A 58 -7.14 11.22 8.96
C ALA A 58 -5.66 11.34 8.55
N LEU A 59 -5.23 10.42 7.69
CA LEU A 59 -3.91 10.44 7.08
C LEU A 59 -3.98 11.08 5.69
N ARG A 60 -3.19 12.12 5.44
CA ARG A 60 -3.07 12.73 4.11
C ARG A 60 -2.01 11.98 3.29
N VAL A 61 -2.43 11.30 2.22
CA VAL A 61 -1.52 10.62 1.28
C VAL A 61 -1.65 11.26 -0.11
N GLN A 62 -0.52 11.40 -0.81
CA GLN A 62 -0.50 11.79 -2.21
C GLN A 62 -0.75 10.55 -3.07
N ILE A 63 -1.95 10.47 -3.66
CA ILE A 63 -2.30 9.36 -4.56
C ILE A 63 -2.18 9.87 -5.98
N ARG A 64 -1.38 9.17 -6.79
CA ARG A 64 -1.31 9.42 -8.22
C ARG A 64 -2.39 8.63 -8.93
N ASP A 65 -3.44 9.32 -9.37
CA ASP A 65 -4.48 8.70 -10.18
C ASP A 65 -3.95 8.43 -11.61
N LYS A 66 -4.04 7.17 -12.06
CA LYS A 66 -3.53 6.74 -13.36
C LYS A 66 -4.36 7.29 -14.54
N ALA A 67 -5.54 7.88 -14.27
CA ALA A 67 -6.42 8.45 -15.28
C ALA A 67 -6.06 9.89 -15.71
N TRP A 68 -5.14 10.58 -15.03
CA TRP A 68 -4.84 11.99 -15.31
C TRP A 68 -3.53 12.18 -16.09
N SER A 69 -3.62 12.16 -17.42
CA SER A 69 -2.53 12.60 -18.31
C SER A 69 -2.58 14.11 -18.53
N GLY A 70 -2.39 14.92 -17.48
CA GLY A 70 -1.98 16.31 -17.67
C GLY A 70 -2.43 17.31 -16.61
N ALA A 71 -1.56 17.68 -15.69
CA ALA A 71 -1.48 19.07 -15.24
C ALA A 71 -0.08 19.40 -14.72
N ARG A 72 0.53 20.36 -15.39
CA ARG A 72 1.69 21.11 -14.92
C ARG A 72 1.26 22.08 -13.81
N ARG A 73 2.18 22.28 -12.86
CA ARG A 73 2.39 23.45 -11.98
C ARG A 73 1.25 23.78 -11.01
N SER A 74 1.46 23.42 -9.75
CA SER A 74 0.85 24.10 -8.61
C SER A 74 1.50 25.49 -8.42
N THR A 75 0.89 26.55 -8.93
CA THR A 75 0.98 27.86 -8.27
C THR A 75 -0.15 27.92 -7.26
N TRP A 76 0.26 27.99 -6.00
CA TRP A 76 -0.54 28.09 -4.80
C TRP A 76 -1.37 29.37 -4.78
N CYS A 77 -2.57 29.30 -4.21
CA CYS A 77 -3.23 30.42 -3.56
C CYS A 77 -3.05 30.28 -2.05
#